data_AF-A0A523DXU0-F1
#
_entry.id   AF-A0A523DXU0-F1
#
_cell.length_a   1.000
_cell.length_b   1.000
_cell.length_c   1.000
_cell.angle_alpha   90.00
_cell.angle_beta   90.00
_cell.angle_gamma   90.00
#
_symmetry.space_group_name_H-M   'P 1'
#
loop_
_entity.id
_entity.type
_entity.pdbx_description
1 polymer ?
#
loop_
_entity_poly.entity_id
_entity_poly.type
_entity_poly.pdbx_seq_one_letter_code
_entity_poly.pdbx_strand_id
1 'polypeptide(L)'
;MKKVGLTGRIPHDFRRTAIRNLNCAGVPRSDAMAMVGHRTETVYRRYSISDEQSLRESGEKLATLHENELQNETKIVPLHKRAK
;
A
#
# COMPACT_ATOMS: atom_id res chain seq x y z
N MET A 1 17.26 -14.04 27.39
CA MET A 1 16.29 -13.37 26.50
C MET A 1 15.00 -13.12 27.28
N LYS A 2 14.64 -11.86 27.54
CA LYS A 2 13.41 -11.48 28.26
C LYS A 2 12.20 -11.95 27.44
N LYS A 3 11.42 -12.91 27.95
CA LYS A 3 10.10 -13.24 27.38
C LYS A 3 9.22 -12.02 27.57
N VAL A 4 8.97 -11.31 26.48
CA VAL A 4 8.04 -10.18 26.45
C VAL A 4 6.68 -10.71 26.92
N GLY A 5 6.05 -10.04 27.89
CA GLY A 5 4.78 -10.43 28.48
C GLY A 5 3.67 -10.53 27.43
N LEU A 6 3.53 -11.71 26.83
CA LEU A 6 2.53 -12.05 25.81
C LEU A 6 1.21 -12.54 26.44
N THR A 7 1.04 -12.35 27.74
CA THR A 7 -0.17 -12.65 28.50
C THR A 7 -1.28 -11.68 28.08
N GLY A 8 -2.03 -12.06 27.04
CA GLY A 8 -3.22 -11.32 26.57
C GLY A 8 -3.34 -11.14 25.06
N ARG A 9 -2.33 -11.50 24.25
CA ARG A 9 -2.45 -11.45 22.78
C ARG A 9 -3.28 -12.62 22.28
N ILE A 10 -4.57 -12.36 22.12
CA ILE A 10 -5.52 -13.28 21.49
C ILE A 10 -5.12 -13.42 20.01
N PRO A 11 -5.24 -14.60 19.38
CA PRO A 11 -5.03 -14.79 17.94
C PRO A 11 -5.73 -13.74 17.05
N HIS A 12 -6.82 -13.17 17.55
CA HIS A 12 -7.58 -12.07 16.96
C HIS A 12 -6.74 -10.82 16.68
N ASP A 13 -5.78 -10.50 17.54
CA ASP A 13 -4.96 -9.30 17.43
C ASP A 13 -3.98 -9.38 16.24
N PHE A 14 -3.51 -10.59 15.92
CA PHE A 14 -2.64 -10.81 14.75
C PHE A 14 -3.35 -10.55 13.43
N ARG A 15 -4.66 -10.81 13.32
CA ARG A 15 -5.42 -10.50 12.09
C ARG A 15 -5.51 -8.99 11.86
N ARG A 16 -5.69 -8.21 12.92
CA ARG A 16 -5.72 -6.75 12.86
C ARG A 16 -4.36 -6.18 12.47
N THR A 17 -3.29 -6.67 13.09
CA THR A 17 -1.91 -6.27 12.75
C THR A 17 -1.54 -6.66 11.32
N ALA A 18 -1.92 -7.86 10.86
CA ALA A 18 -1.65 -8.32 9.50
C ALA A 18 -2.27 -7.41 8.44
N ILE A 19 -3.57 -7.10 8.56
CA ILE A 19 -4.25 -6.20 7.61
C ILE A 19 -3.60 -4.82 7.62
N ARG A 20 -3.28 -4.27 8.79
CA ARG A 20 -2.65 -2.94 8.89
C ARG A 20 -1.27 -2.93 8.22
N ASN A 21 -0.44 -3.93 8.47
CA ASN A 21 0.88 -4.02 7.88
C ASN A 21 0.82 -4.15 6.36
N LEU A 22 -0.11 -4.96 5.83
CA LEU A 22 -0.31 -5.11 4.39
C LEU A 22 -0.76 -3.79 3.75
N ASN A 23 -1.64 -3.04 4.42
CA ASN A 23 -2.08 -1.74 3.93
C ASN A 23 -0.96 -0.70 3.94
N CYS A 24 -0.18 -0.62 5.02
CA CYS A 24 0.99 0.27 5.09
C CYS A 24 2.05 -0.09 4.05
N ALA A 25 2.22 -1.37 3.74
CA ALA A 25 3.09 -1.84 2.66
C ALA A 25 2.54 -1.55 1.25
N GLY A 26 1.31 -1.01 1.13
CA GLY A 26 0.68 -0.72 -0.15
C GLY A 26 0.19 -1.95 -0.91
N VAL A 27 0.00 -3.08 -0.23
CA VAL A 27 -0.47 -4.32 -0.87
C VAL A 27 -1.92 -4.13 -1.34
N PRO A 28 -2.24 -4.50 -2.59
CA PRO A 28 -3.62 -4.45 -3.10
C PRO A 28 -4.57 -5.25 -2.22
N ARG A 29 -5.79 -4.74 -2.08
CA ARG A 29 -6.81 -5.31 -1.19
C ARG A 29 -7.14 -6.76 -1.48
N SER A 30 -7.25 -7.13 -2.76
CA SER A 30 -7.49 -8.52 -3.22
C SER A 30 -6.43 -9.46 -2.67
N ASP A 31 -5.17 -9.06 -2.77
CA ASP A 31 -4.01 -9.86 -2.45
C ASP A 31 -3.87 -9.97 -0.93
N ALA A 32 -4.10 -8.86 -0.22
CA ALA A 32 -4.14 -8.83 1.23
C ALA A 32 -5.25 -9.74 1.80
N MET A 33 -6.43 -9.78 1.17
CA MET A 33 -7.51 -10.70 1.57
C MET A 33 -7.15 -12.17 1.33
N ALA A 34 -6.50 -12.48 0.20
CA ALA A 34 -6.03 -13.82 -0.10
C ALA A 34 -4.94 -14.29 0.89
N MET A 35 -3.97 -13.43 1.22
CA MET A 35 -2.89 -13.73 2.16
C MET A 35 -3.39 -14.02 3.59
N VAL A 36 -4.43 -13.31 4.04
CA VAL A 36 -4.98 -13.48 5.40
C VAL A 36 -6.11 -14.54 5.43
N GLY A 37 -6.55 -15.02 4.27
CA GLY A 37 -7.61 -16.03 4.15
C GLY A 37 -9.02 -15.49 4.43
N HIS A 38 -9.24 -14.19 4.20
CA HIS A 38 -10.54 -13.55 4.41
C HIS A 38 -11.44 -13.72 3.19
N ARG A 39 -12.57 -14.40 3.37
CA ARG A 39 -13.58 -14.56 2.31
C ARG A 39 -14.48 -13.35 2.13
N THR A 40 -14.67 -12.57 3.20
CA THR A 40 -15.57 -11.40 3.20
C THR A 40 -14.81 -10.12 3.51
N GLU A 41 -15.23 -9.05 2.86
CA GLU A 41 -14.59 -7.75 2.97
C GLU A 41 -14.89 -7.03 4.29
N THR A 42 -15.93 -7.46 5.00
CA THR A 42 -16.40 -6.87 6.27
C THR A 42 -15.28 -6.76 7.32
N VAL A 43 -14.42 -7.78 7.40
CA VAL A 43 -13.29 -7.81 8.34
C VAL A 43 -12.21 -6.81 7.92
N TYR A 44 -11.95 -6.71 6.61
CA TYR A 44 -10.98 -5.77 6.08
C TYR A 44 -11.42 -4.31 6.33
N ARG A 45 -12.69 -3.96 6.06
CA ARG A 45 -13.22 -2.61 6.32
C ARG A 45 -13.15 -2.21 7.79
N ARG A 46 -13.31 -3.17 8.70
CA ARG A 46 -13.26 -2.91 10.15
C ARG A 46 -11.86 -2.54 10.64
N TYR A 47 -10.82 -3.05 9.97
CA TYR A 47 -9.43 -2.87 10.40
C TYR A 47 -8.59 -2.02 9.45
N SER A 48 -9.13 -1.58 8.32
CA SER A 48 -8.51 -0.61 7.42
C SER A 48 -8.59 0.82 7.99
N ILE A 49 -8.07 1.02 9.20
CA ILE A 49 -7.94 2.34 9.81
C ILE A 49 -6.65 2.94 9.26
N SER A 50 -6.80 3.79 8.24
CA SER A 50 -5.68 4.60 7.72
C SER A 50 -5.16 5.53 8.82
N ASP A 51 -3.84 5.66 8.93
CA ASP A 51 -3.24 6.72 9.73
C ASP A 51 -2.96 7.96 8.88
N GLU A 52 -2.74 9.08 9.57
CA GLU A 52 -2.45 10.36 8.93
C GLU A 52 -1.17 10.29 8.08
N GLN A 53 -0.20 9.51 8.52
CA GLN A 53 1.05 9.29 7.80
C GLN A 53 0.81 8.60 6.44
N SER A 54 0.06 7.51 6.42
CA SER A 54 -0.28 6.79 5.18
C SER A 54 -1.08 7.69 4.22
N LEU A 55 -1.93 8.59 4.73
CA LEU A 55 -2.64 9.57 3.91
C LEU A 55 -1.66 10.56 3.25
N ARG A 56 -0.69 11.08 4.00
CA ARG A 56 0.35 11.99 3.47
C ARG A 56 1.23 11.28 2.43
N GLU A 57 1.75 10.09 2.76
CA GLU A 57 2.57 9.29 1.83
C GLU A 57 1.82 8.94 0.54
N SER A 58 0.51 8.69 0.63
CA SER A 58 -0.32 8.45 -0.56
C SER A 58 -0.45 9.71 -1.42
N GLY A 59 -0.60 10.88 -0.80
CA GLY A 59 -0.62 12.17 -1.50
C GLY A 59 0.72 12.50 -2.16
N GLU A 60 1.84 12.25 -1.48
CA GLU A 60 3.19 12.44 -2.03
C GLU A 60 3.43 11.55 -3.24
N LYS A 61 3.08 10.26 -3.16
CA LYS A 61 3.19 9.33 -4.30
C LYS A 61 2.38 9.82 -5.51
N LEU A 62 1.17 10.35 -5.29
CA LEU A 62 0.35 10.91 -6.36
C LEU A 62 1.01 12.15 -6.99
N ALA A 63 1.56 13.05 -6.17
CA ALA A 63 2.28 14.22 -6.66
C ALA A 63 3.49 13.81 -7.51
N THR A 64 4.30 12.85 -7.04
CA THR A 64 5.45 12.33 -7.78
C THR A 64 5.05 11.67 -9.10
N LEU A 65 3.91 10.97 -9.16
CA LEU A 65 3.41 10.41 -10.42
C LEU A 65 3.10 11.50 -11.44
N HIS A 66 2.38 12.55 -11.06
CA HIS A 66 2.08 13.68 -11.96
C HIS A 66 3.34 14.43 -12.40
N GLU A 67 4.32 14.62 -11.51
CA GLU A 67 5.61 15.22 -11.89
C GLU A 67 6.34 14.35 -12.93
N ASN A 68 6.35 13.02 -12.76
CA ASN A 68 6.97 12.12 -13.72
C ASN A 68 6.26 12.11 -15.09
N GLU A 69 4.93 12.22 -15.11
CA GLU A 69 4.15 12.32 -16.35
C GLU A 69 4.50 13.60 -17.13
N LEU A 70 4.56 14.75 -16.44
CA LEU A 70 4.98 16.04 -17.03
C LEU A 70 6.41 15.98 -17.59
N GLN A 71 7.33 15.34 -16.86
CA GLN A 71 8.71 15.17 -17.31
C GLN A 71 8.83 14.25 -18.54
N ASN A 72 8.00 13.20 -18.61
CA ASN A 72 7.95 12.30 -19.76
C ASN A 72 7.39 12.98 -21.02
N GLU A 73 6.36 13.82 -20.89
CA GLU A 73 5.83 14.61 -22.01
C GLU A 73 6.85 15.62 -22.55
N THR A 74 7.66 16.21 -21.66
CA THR A 74 8.70 17.18 -22.06
C THR A 74 9.90 16.51 -22.75
N LYS A 75 10.16 15.23 -22.46
CA LYS A 75 11.29 14.44 -22.99
C LYS A 75 11.02 13.74 -24.33
N ILE A 76 9.87 13.97 -24.96
CA ILE A 76 9.56 13.37 -26.27
C ILE A 76 10.43 14.04 -27.34
N VAL A 77 11.63 13.50 -27.57
CA VAL A 77 12.51 13.92 -28.67
C VAL A 77 11.98 13.32 -29.97
N PRO A 78 11.70 14.12 -31.02
CA PRO A 78 11.28 13.57 -32.29
C PRO A 78 12.39 12.67 -32.86
N LEU A 79 12.02 11.40 -33.12
CA LEU A 79 12.86 10.46 -33.82
C LEU A 79 13.06 11.01 -35.24
N HIS A 80 14.25 11.57 -35.49
CA HIS A 80 14.56 12.21 -36.76
C HIS A 80 14.27 11.24 -37.91
N LYS A 81 13.51 11.69 -38.92
CA LYS A 81 13.27 10.91 -40.13
C LYS A 81 14.63 10.58 -40.75
N ARG A 82 14.99 9.30 -40.72
CA ARG A 82 16.18 8.77 -41.37
C ARG A 82 16.06 9.07 -42.87
N ALA A 83 16.87 10.01 -43.35
CA ALA A 83 16.93 10.35 -44.76
C ALA A 83 17.76 9.31 -45.53
N LYS A 84 17.14 8.63 -46.49
CA LYS A 84 17.64 8.50 -47.87
C LYS A 84 16.56 7.91 -48.77
#